data_AF-A0A9D2QJV5-F1
#
_entry.id   AF-A0A9D2QJV5-F1
#
_cell.length_a   1.000
_cell.length_b   1.000
_cell.length_c   1.000
_cell.angle_alpha   90.00
_cell.angle_beta   90.00
_cell.angle_gamma   90.00
#
_symmetry.space_group_name_H-M   'P 1'
#
loop_
_entity.id
_entity.type
_entity.pdbx_description
1 polymer ?
#
loop_
_entity_poly.entity_id
_entity_poly.type
_entity_poly.pdbx_seq_one_letter_code
_entity_poly.pdbx_strand_id
1 'polypeptide(L)'
;VIMPVDSMIGDMLKAEAPELLKRYDLNAFCMKVQGLDRTLVDKVFAVCDYYLQNRVRKHSRHLYDIYKLLPLVRQDDAFYALVQEVRSVRKPSPICPSAKDGVNVPELLSEIVRNEAYREDYRNLTERLLEEEVDYDTAVTALKRIAAGGMFA
;
A
#
# COMPACT_ATOMS: atom_id res chain seq x y z
N VAL A 1 7.02 2.75 14.51
CA VAL A 1 6.42 3.18 15.80
C VAL A 1 6.23 1.94 16.66
N ILE A 2 6.44 2.01 17.99
CA ILE A 2 6.06 0.90 18.88
C ILE A 2 4.60 1.14 19.27
N MET A 3 3.73 0.18 19.01
CA MET A 3 2.32 0.28 19.38
C MET A 3 1.77 -1.05 19.86
N PRO A 4 0.72 -1.05 20.70
CA PRO A 4 0.00 -2.25 21.03
C PRO A 4 -0.67 -2.81 19.76
N VAL A 5 -0.54 -4.11 19.57
CA VAL A 5 -1.21 -4.89 18.52
C VAL A 5 -1.96 -6.03 19.16
N ASP A 6 -3.12 -6.32 18.57
CA ASP A 6 -3.96 -7.43 18.93
C ASP A 6 -3.90 -8.51 17.86
N SER A 7 -4.10 -9.76 18.28
CA SER A 7 -4.37 -10.85 17.35
C SER A 7 -5.86 -10.90 17.03
N MET A 8 -6.24 -11.38 15.85
CA MET A 8 -7.66 -11.54 15.49
C MET A 8 -8.43 -12.39 16.52
N ILE A 9 -7.78 -13.44 17.03
CA ILE A 9 -8.36 -14.31 18.07
C ILE A 9 -8.51 -13.53 19.38
N GLY A 10 -7.49 -12.76 19.76
CA GLY A 10 -7.53 -11.89 20.95
C GLY A 10 -8.67 -10.87 20.85
N ASP A 11 -8.82 -10.19 19.73
CA ASP A 11 -9.88 -9.20 19.54
C ASP A 11 -11.29 -9.80 19.62
N MET A 12 -11.51 -10.97 19.02
CA MET A 12 -12.78 -11.70 19.14
C MET A 12 -13.06 -12.11 20.59
N LEU A 13 -12.05 -12.68 21.28
CA LEU A 13 -12.20 -13.14 22.66
C LEU A 13 -12.44 -12.00 23.67
N LYS A 14 -12.03 -10.76 23.38
CA LYS A 14 -12.38 -9.59 24.22
C LYS A 14 -13.88 -9.40 24.37
N ALA A 15 -14.67 -9.76 23.36
CA ALA A 15 -16.13 -9.65 23.40
C ALA A 15 -16.79 -10.93 23.92
N GLU A 16 -16.28 -12.10 23.52
CA GLU A 16 -16.97 -13.38 23.76
C GLU A 16 -16.55 -14.09 25.06
N ALA A 17 -15.26 -14.06 25.41
CA ALA A 17 -14.70 -14.80 26.53
C ALA A 17 -13.41 -14.15 27.07
N PRO A 18 -13.51 -12.99 27.76
CA PRO A 18 -12.34 -12.20 28.19
C PRO A 18 -11.40 -12.95 29.14
N GLU A 19 -11.93 -13.90 29.91
CA GLU A 19 -11.16 -14.74 30.83
C GLU A 19 -10.12 -15.62 30.11
N LEU A 20 -10.38 -15.97 28.85
CA LEU A 20 -9.48 -16.78 28.03
C LEU A 20 -8.26 -15.96 27.56
N LEU A 21 -8.36 -14.63 27.49
CA LEU A 21 -7.24 -13.77 27.07
C LEU A 21 -6.04 -13.93 27.99
N LYS A 22 -6.27 -13.88 29.31
CA LYS A 22 -5.20 -14.07 30.30
C LYS A 22 -4.73 -15.51 30.35
N ARG A 23 -5.63 -16.47 30.18
CA ARG A 23 -5.31 -17.90 30.22
C ARG A 23 -4.35 -18.31 29.09
N TYR A 24 -4.52 -17.73 27.90
CA TYR A 24 -3.75 -18.07 26.71
C TYR A 24 -2.75 -16.99 26.28
N ASP A 25 -2.54 -15.96 27.10
CA ASP A 25 -1.64 -14.84 26.82
C ASP A 25 -1.95 -14.13 25.49
N LEU A 26 -3.24 -13.95 25.20
CA LEU A 26 -3.75 -13.31 23.98
C LEU A 26 -4.05 -11.82 24.16
N ASN A 27 -3.53 -11.21 25.22
CA ASN A 27 -3.64 -9.77 25.43
C ASN A 27 -2.81 -9.01 24.37
N ALA A 28 -3.18 -7.74 24.16
CA ALA A 28 -2.40 -6.84 23.31
C ALA A 28 -0.93 -6.83 23.74
N PHE A 29 -0.03 -6.93 22.77
CA PHE A 29 1.42 -6.85 23.00
C PHE A 29 2.02 -5.71 22.20
N CYS A 30 3.12 -5.13 22.70
CA CYS A 30 3.79 -4.03 22.00
C CYS A 30 4.74 -4.58 20.94
N MET A 31 4.64 -4.05 19.72
CA MET A 31 5.59 -4.38 18.65
C MET A 31 6.00 -3.14 17.87
N LYS A 32 7.20 -3.18 17.30
CA LYS A 32 7.65 -2.15 16.35
C LYS A 32 6.96 -2.40 15.00
N VAL A 33 6.02 -1.52 14.65
CA VAL A 33 5.34 -1.55 13.35
C VAL A 33 5.82 -0.43 12.43
N GLN A 34 5.61 -0.62 11.13
CA GLN A 34 5.82 0.39 10.11
C GLN A 34 4.66 1.40 10.12
N GLY A 35 4.97 2.68 9.87
CA GLY A 35 3.94 3.73 9.76
C GLY A 35 3.11 3.59 8.46
N LEU A 36 1.88 4.09 8.49
CA LEU A 36 0.98 4.08 7.33
C LEU A 36 1.57 4.87 6.17
N ASP A 37 2.14 6.05 6.45
CA ASP A 37 2.77 6.92 5.46
C ASP A 37 3.84 6.18 4.66
N ARG A 38 4.80 5.55 5.37
CA ARG A 38 5.87 4.75 4.76
C ARG A 38 5.31 3.61 3.92
N THR A 39 4.27 2.94 4.43
CA THR A 39 3.60 1.82 3.76
C THR A 39 2.94 2.26 2.45
N LEU A 40 2.24 3.40 2.43
CA LEU A 40 1.66 3.96 1.22
C LEU A 40 2.74 4.24 0.17
N VAL A 41 3.82 4.92 0.56
CA VAL A 41 4.94 5.23 -0.34
C VAL A 41 5.56 3.97 -0.94
N ASP A 42 5.82 2.94 -0.12
CA ASP A 42 6.37 1.66 -0.60
C ASP A 42 5.44 0.99 -1.60
N LYS A 43 4.12 1.01 -1.36
CA LYS A 43 3.13 0.38 -2.26
C LYS A 43 3.03 1.11 -3.59
N VAL A 44 3.05 2.45 -3.59
CA VAL A 44 3.04 3.25 -4.81
C VAL A 44 4.26 2.94 -5.68
N PHE A 45 5.45 2.98 -5.09
CA PHE A 45 6.65 2.62 -5.85
C PHE A 45 6.66 1.16 -6.29
N ALA A 46 6.15 0.22 -5.47
CA ALA A 46 6.07 -1.19 -5.86
C ALA A 46 5.20 -1.39 -7.12
N VAL A 47 4.03 -0.74 -7.20
CA VAL A 47 3.18 -0.77 -8.40
C VAL A 47 3.95 -0.27 -9.63
N CYS A 48 4.67 0.85 -9.51
CA CYS A 48 5.50 1.37 -10.58
C CYS A 48 6.66 0.43 -10.97
N ASP A 49 7.35 -0.14 -9.98
CA ASP A 49 8.46 -1.07 -10.18
C ASP A 49 8.01 -2.33 -10.92
N TYR A 50 6.89 -2.93 -10.50
CA TYR A 50 6.34 -4.11 -11.14
C TYR A 50 5.89 -3.85 -12.57
N TYR A 51 5.30 -2.68 -12.82
CA TYR A 51 4.92 -2.27 -14.17
C TYR A 51 6.15 -2.14 -15.09
N LEU A 52 7.19 -1.40 -14.67
CA LEU A 52 8.42 -1.24 -15.45
C LEU A 52 9.19 -2.55 -15.68
N GLN A 53 9.01 -3.53 -14.80
CA GLN A 53 9.61 -4.85 -14.92
C GLN A 53 8.76 -5.84 -15.73
N ASN A 54 7.60 -5.42 -16.26
CA ASN A 54 6.61 -6.30 -16.91
C ASN A 54 6.13 -7.45 -16.00
N ARG A 55 6.04 -7.20 -14.69
CA ARG A 55 5.61 -8.14 -13.64
C ARG A 55 4.29 -7.71 -13.03
N VAL A 56 3.27 -7.50 -13.85
CA VAL A 56 1.96 -7.01 -13.37
C VAL A 56 1.09 -8.11 -12.73
N ARG A 57 1.38 -9.38 -13.00
CA ARG A 57 0.63 -10.53 -12.47
C ARG A 57 0.92 -10.79 -10.99
N LYS A 58 -0.11 -11.11 -10.20
CA LYS A 58 -0.10 -11.37 -8.75
C LYS A 58 0.25 -10.17 -7.87
N HIS A 59 0.25 -8.96 -8.44
CA HIS A 59 0.66 -7.75 -7.75
C HIS A 59 -0.45 -6.67 -7.72
N SER A 60 -1.61 -6.95 -8.31
CA SER A 60 -2.75 -6.02 -8.35
C SER A 60 -3.32 -5.65 -6.98
N ARG A 61 -3.14 -6.48 -5.94
CA ARG A 61 -3.60 -6.18 -4.56
C ARG A 61 -3.05 -4.86 -4.02
N HIS A 62 -1.91 -4.41 -4.52
CA HIS A 62 -1.38 -3.10 -4.14
C HIS A 62 -2.29 -1.93 -4.53
N LEU A 63 -3.11 -2.05 -5.58
CA LEU A 63 -4.09 -1.01 -5.92
C LEU A 63 -5.13 -0.86 -4.81
N TYR A 64 -5.63 -1.98 -4.29
CA TYR A 64 -6.55 -2.00 -3.15
C TYR A 64 -5.88 -1.43 -1.89
N ASP A 65 -4.65 -1.87 -1.58
CA ASP A 65 -3.90 -1.36 -0.43
C ASP A 65 -3.73 0.17 -0.51
N ILE A 66 -3.34 0.69 -1.67
CA ILE A 66 -3.16 2.13 -1.90
C ILE A 66 -4.50 2.86 -1.73
N TYR A 67 -5.59 2.31 -2.26
CA TYR A 67 -6.93 2.89 -2.11
C TYR A 67 -7.37 2.99 -0.64
N LYS A 68 -7.11 1.95 0.18
CA LYS A 68 -7.46 1.96 1.61
C LYS A 68 -6.52 2.84 2.44
N LEU A 69 -5.24 2.94 2.07
CA LEU A 69 -4.24 3.71 2.81
C LEU A 69 -4.31 5.22 2.51
N LEU A 70 -4.58 5.61 1.27
CA LEU A 70 -4.51 7.02 0.84
C LEU A 70 -5.37 7.97 1.70
N PRO A 71 -6.61 7.65 2.10
CA PRO A 71 -7.41 8.52 2.97
C PRO A 71 -6.87 8.67 4.40
N LEU A 72 -6.03 7.73 4.86
CA LEU A 72 -5.49 7.70 6.22
C LEU A 72 -4.18 8.48 6.34
N VAL A 73 -3.53 8.78 5.21
CA VAL A 73 -2.22 9.45 5.14
C VAL A 73 -2.39 10.91 4.78
N ARG A 74 -1.90 11.80 5.66
CA ARG A 74 -1.90 13.24 5.43
C ARG A 74 -0.90 13.59 4.32
N GLN A 75 -1.36 14.33 3.32
CA GLN A 75 -0.54 14.75 2.18
C GLN A 75 0.07 16.14 2.48
N ASP A 76 0.97 16.19 3.46
CA ASP A 76 1.66 17.42 3.89
C ASP A 76 3.15 17.40 3.52
N ASP A 77 3.88 18.48 3.87
CA ASP A 77 5.30 18.62 3.55
C ASP A 77 6.16 17.50 4.19
N ALA A 78 5.75 16.97 5.34
CA ALA A 78 6.44 15.86 5.99
C ALA A 78 6.28 14.57 5.18
N PHE A 79 5.07 14.32 4.66
CA PHE A 79 4.85 13.21 3.73
C PHE A 79 5.67 13.38 2.44
N TYR A 80 5.69 14.58 1.85
CA TYR A 80 6.51 14.85 0.67
C TYR A 80 8.00 14.57 0.91
N ALA A 81 8.54 15.05 2.03
CA ALA A 81 9.92 14.77 2.43
C ALA A 81 10.20 13.27 2.58
N LEU A 82 9.25 12.53 3.17
CA LEU A 82 9.32 11.06 3.26
C LEU A 82 9.36 10.41 1.88
N VAL A 83 8.55 10.84 0.92
CA VAL A 83 8.60 10.29 -0.46
C VAL A 83 10.00 10.43 -1.05
N GLN A 84 10.62 11.60 -0.90
CA GLN A 84 11.97 11.87 -1.44
C GLN A 84 13.05 11.05 -0.72
N GLU A 85 12.97 10.93 0.61
CA GLU A 85 13.87 10.06 1.39
C GLU A 85 13.79 8.62 0.87
N VAL A 86 12.57 8.09 0.76
CA VAL A 86 12.33 6.73 0.30
C VAL A 86 12.84 6.51 -1.12
N ARG A 87 12.60 7.47 -2.02
CA ARG A 87 13.12 7.44 -3.38
C ARG A 87 14.64 7.36 -3.37
N SER A 88 15.31 8.18 -2.56
CA SER A 88 16.77 8.20 -2.45
C SER A 88 17.35 6.86 -1.97
N VAL A 89 16.69 6.19 -1.01
CA VAL A 89 17.10 4.87 -0.50
C VAL A 89 16.87 3.76 -1.52
N ARG A 90 15.81 3.86 -2.34
CA ARG A 90 15.47 2.87 -3.36
C ARG A 90 16.32 3.01 -4.63
N LYS A 91 16.77 4.23 -4.96
CA LYS A 91 17.50 4.56 -6.19
C LYS A 91 18.72 3.69 -6.51
N PRO A 92 19.59 3.30 -5.55
CA PRO A 92 20.75 2.45 -5.85
C PRO A 92 20.38 1.01 -6.20
N SER A 93 19.15 0.58 -5.91
CA SER A 93 18.73 -0.81 -6.06
C SER A 93 18.29 -1.10 -7.51
N PRO A 94 18.82 -2.17 -8.15
CA PRO A 94 18.44 -2.51 -9.53
C PRO A 94 16.98 -2.97 -9.65
N ILE A 95 16.38 -3.46 -8.57
CA ILE A 95 14.99 -3.92 -8.53
C ILE A 95 13.97 -2.78 -8.29
N CYS A 96 14.43 -1.54 -8.12
CA CYS A 96 13.60 -0.36 -7.91
C CYS A 96 13.72 0.64 -9.08
N PRO A 97 13.39 0.24 -10.32
CA PRO A 97 13.55 1.10 -11.49
C PRO A 97 12.74 2.41 -11.40
N SER A 98 11.62 2.43 -10.68
CA SER A 98 10.78 3.63 -10.54
C SER A 98 11.43 4.75 -9.72
N ALA A 99 12.44 4.43 -8.91
CA ALA A 99 13.15 5.40 -8.08
C ALA A 99 14.34 6.06 -8.79
N LYS A 100 14.67 5.62 -10.02
CA LYS A 100 15.81 6.13 -10.79
C LYS A 100 15.60 7.57 -11.24
N ASP A 101 16.72 8.22 -11.57
CA ASP A 101 16.71 9.56 -12.16
C ASP A 101 16.01 9.53 -13.53
N GLY A 102 15.25 10.58 -13.81
CA GLY A 102 14.50 10.71 -15.06
C GLY A 102 13.19 9.93 -15.12
N VAL A 103 12.85 9.12 -14.11
CA VAL A 103 11.54 8.45 -14.06
C VAL A 103 10.52 9.37 -13.39
N ASN A 104 9.42 9.65 -14.08
CA ASN A 104 8.31 10.43 -13.56
C ASN A 104 7.22 9.49 -13.02
N VAL A 105 7.11 9.37 -11.70
CA VAL A 105 6.13 8.47 -11.05
C VAL A 105 4.68 8.89 -11.35
N PRO A 106 4.28 10.17 -11.25
CA PRO A 106 2.96 10.62 -11.68
C PRO A 106 2.57 10.25 -13.12
N GLU A 107 3.49 10.40 -14.07
CA GLU A 107 3.24 10.00 -15.47
C GLU A 107 3.09 8.49 -15.59
N LEU A 108 3.94 7.73 -14.90
CA LEU A 108 3.90 6.27 -14.90
C LEU A 108 2.61 5.73 -14.30
N LEU A 109 2.13 6.32 -13.21
CA LEU A 109 0.83 5.99 -12.62
C LEU A 109 -0.29 6.28 -13.63
N SER A 110 -0.25 7.43 -14.31
CA SER A 110 -1.23 7.79 -15.34
C SER A 110 -1.21 6.80 -16.51
N GLU A 111 -0.04 6.33 -16.92
CA GLU A 111 0.13 5.30 -17.94
C GLU A 111 -0.46 3.95 -17.49
N ILE A 112 -0.17 3.51 -16.26
CA ILE A 112 -0.71 2.28 -15.67
C ILE A 112 -2.24 2.29 -15.68
N VAL A 113 -2.85 3.42 -15.32
CA VAL A 113 -4.31 3.60 -15.36
C VAL A 113 -4.83 3.56 -16.79
N ARG A 114 -4.21 4.29 -17.72
CA ARG A 114 -4.64 4.34 -19.13
C ARG A 114 -4.55 2.98 -19.81
N ASN A 115 -3.51 2.23 -19.53
CA ASN A 115 -3.28 0.91 -20.13
C ASN A 115 -4.06 -0.20 -19.40
N GLU A 116 -4.82 0.14 -18.35
CA GLU A 116 -5.53 -0.81 -17.49
C GLU A 116 -4.64 -1.98 -17.02
N ALA A 117 -3.35 -1.73 -16.78
CA ALA A 117 -2.31 -2.75 -16.76
C ALA A 117 -2.50 -3.87 -15.72
N TYR A 118 -3.26 -3.58 -14.66
CA TYR A 118 -3.55 -4.51 -13.57
C TYR A 118 -4.99 -5.05 -13.59
N ARG A 119 -5.84 -4.64 -14.54
CA ARG A 119 -7.29 -4.93 -14.49
C ARG A 119 -7.61 -6.42 -14.53
N GLU A 120 -6.99 -7.16 -15.45
CA GLU A 120 -7.18 -8.60 -15.58
C GLU A 120 -6.73 -9.33 -14.30
N ASP A 121 -5.56 -8.98 -13.78
CA ASP A 121 -5.02 -9.56 -12.54
C ASP A 121 -5.92 -9.24 -11.33
N TYR A 122 -6.41 -8.01 -11.25
CA TYR A 122 -7.26 -7.54 -10.16
C TYR A 122 -8.58 -8.31 -10.12
N ARG A 123 -9.28 -8.41 -11.26
CA ARG A 123 -10.58 -9.12 -11.35
C ARG A 123 -10.45 -10.62 -11.09
N ASN A 124 -9.40 -11.24 -11.62
CA ASN A 124 -9.25 -12.69 -11.52
C ASN A 124 -8.71 -13.16 -10.17
N LEU A 125 -7.97 -12.31 -9.45
CA LEU A 125 -7.28 -12.68 -8.21
C LEU A 125 -7.65 -11.79 -7.03
N THR A 126 -7.46 -10.48 -7.15
CA THR A 126 -7.63 -9.57 -6.00
C THR A 126 -9.07 -9.52 -5.52
N GLU A 127 -10.05 -9.28 -6.39
CA GLU A 127 -11.47 -9.16 -6.02
C GLU A 127 -11.98 -10.39 -5.24
N ARG A 128 -11.47 -11.58 -5.58
CA ARG A 128 -11.86 -12.84 -4.93
C ARG A 128 -11.27 -13.05 -3.53
N LEU A 129 -10.33 -12.21 -3.12
CA LEU A 129 -9.59 -12.31 -1.86
C LEU A 129 -9.89 -11.15 -0.90
N LEU A 130 -10.75 -10.21 -1.29
CA LEU A 130 -11.11 -9.07 -0.46
C LEU A 130 -12.24 -9.45 0.50
N GLU A 131 -12.14 -8.95 1.72
CA GLU A 131 -13.21 -9.02 2.71
C GLU A 131 -14.27 -7.95 2.43
N GLU A 132 -13.84 -6.75 2.04
CA GLU A 132 -14.70 -5.68 1.55
C GLU A 132 -14.65 -5.62 0.02
N GLU A 133 -15.80 -5.69 -0.64
CA GLU A 133 -15.88 -5.62 -2.10
C GLU A 133 -15.50 -4.22 -2.61
N VAL A 134 -14.35 -4.13 -3.29
CA VAL A 134 -13.89 -2.94 -3.99
C VAL A 134 -13.44 -3.34 -5.39
N ASP A 135 -14.19 -2.91 -6.39
CA ASP A 135 -13.87 -3.19 -7.80
C ASP A 135 -12.62 -2.46 -8.28
N TYR A 136 -12.08 -2.93 -9.40
CA TYR A 136 -10.89 -2.31 -10.02
C TYR A 136 -11.06 -0.82 -10.31
N ASP A 137 -12.22 -0.41 -10.83
CA ASP A 137 -12.45 0.96 -11.29
C ASP A 137 -12.48 1.95 -10.12
N THR A 138 -12.90 1.48 -8.94
CA THR A 138 -12.84 2.18 -7.65
C THR A 138 -11.42 2.21 -7.12
N ALA A 139 -10.74 1.06 -7.04
CA ALA A 139 -9.38 0.99 -6.49
C ALA A 139 -8.39 1.86 -7.28
N VAL A 140 -8.50 1.89 -8.61
CA VAL A 140 -7.59 2.66 -9.48
C VAL A 140 -7.76 4.18 -9.33
N THR A 141 -8.88 4.66 -8.76
CA THR A 141 -9.07 6.09 -8.47
C THR A 141 -7.98 6.65 -7.55
N ALA A 142 -7.44 5.83 -6.65
CA ALA A 142 -6.36 6.23 -5.77
C ALA A 142 -5.08 6.54 -6.56
N LEU A 143 -4.75 5.74 -7.58
CA LEU A 143 -3.61 6.03 -8.46
C LEU A 143 -3.82 7.34 -9.23
N LYS A 144 -5.04 7.59 -9.73
CA LYS A 144 -5.39 8.86 -10.41
C LYS A 144 -5.17 10.06 -9.48
N ARG A 145 -5.61 9.96 -8.22
CA ARG A 145 -5.43 11.02 -7.21
C ARG A 145 -3.96 11.28 -6.90
N ILE A 146 -3.16 10.22 -6.75
CA ILE A 146 -1.73 10.35 -6.48
C ILE A 146 -1.00 10.97 -7.67
N ALA A 147 -1.32 10.54 -8.89
CA ALA A 147 -0.75 11.12 -10.11
C ALA A 147 -1.05 12.63 -10.24
N ALA A 148 -2.24 13.07 -9.84
CA ALA A 148 -2.60 14.49 -9.85
C ALA A 148 -2.06 15.29 -8.65
N GLY A 149 -1.70 14.62 -7.55
CA GLY A 149 -1.41 15.25 -6.26
C GLY A 149 0.00 15.82 -6.08
N GLY A 150 0.91 15.61 -7.03
CA GLY A 150 2.28 16.17 -7.02
C GLY A 150 3.23 15.58 -5.96
N MET A 151 2.73 14.82 -4.98
CA MET A 151 3.53 14.28 -3.86
C MET A 151 4.65 13.32 -4.29
N PHE A 152 4.53 12.74 -5.48
CA PHE A 152 5.47 11.75 -6.03
C PHE A 152 6.27 12.27 -7.24
N ALA A 153 6.21 13.58 -7.52
CA ALA A 153 7.04 14.19 -8.55
C ALA A 153 8.55 14.00 -8.28
#